data_AF-A0A6F9DE37-F1
#
_entry.id   AF-A0A6F9DE37-F1
#
_cell.length_a   1.000
_cell.length_b   1.000
_cell.length_c   1.000
_cell.angle_alpha   90.00
_cell.angle_beta   90.00
_cell.angle_gamma   90.00
#
_symmetry.space_group_name_H-M   'P 1'
#
loop_
_entity.id
_entity.type
_entity.pdbx_description
1 polymer ?
#
loop_
_entity_poly.entity_id
_entity_poly.type
_entity_poly.pdbx_seq_one_letter_code
_entity_poly.pdbx_strand_id
1 'polypeptide(L)'
;MEALYHQTNRMIQDVQDHMGRLETAPEHDSHIIESQIQSHIDQINGNCDRLDILVNKEPPTRRQSARMKVDQVRYDSQHIQAALRNFHHRRHMRDQQKRERQLLLRTSFKTNDEENTAIEMDADLNHHQSLTNAHRGIDDVLSQGSYILENLKGQRGMLKGVKTRMLNISNTLGISNTVMRLIEKRTTQDKIILFGGMIVTSLIMYLLWKFYT
;
A
#
# COMPACT_ATOMS: atom_id res chain seq x y z
N MET A 1 13.53 -15.84 -10.40
CA MET A 1 13.02 -14.79 -9.50
C MET A 1 13.61 -13.44 -9.88
N GLU A 2 14.94 -13.31 -9.94
CA GLU A 2 15.62 -12.04 -10.28
C GLU A 2 15.25 -11.45 -11.65
N ALA A 3 15.18 -12.25 -12.73
CA ALA A 3 14.82 -11.74 -14.06
C ALA A 3 13.42 -11.08 -14.08
N LEU A 4 12.45 -11.71 -13.42
CA LEU A 4 11.08 -11.20 -13.35
C LEU A 4 10.98 -9.98 -12.43
N TYR A 5 11.80 -9.92 -11.37
CA TYR A 5 11.92 -8.74 -10.51
C TYR A 5 12.48 -7.53 -11.27
N HIS A 6 13.55 -7.70 -12.05
CA HIS A 6 14.11 -6.61 -12.87
C HIS A 6 13.14 -6.14 -13.95
N GLN A 7 12.41 -7.07 -14.58
CA GLN A 7 11.37 -6.72 -15.53
C GLN A 7 10.26 -5.89 -14.88
N THR A 8 9.77 -6.29 -13.71
CA THR A 8 8.73 -5.54 -12.99
C THR A 8 9.22 -4.15 -12.56
N ASN A 9 10.47 -4.02 -12.09
CA ASN A 9 11.05 -2.71 -11.77
C ASN A 9 11.16 -1.79 -12.98
N ARG A 10 11.51 -2.34 -14.15
CA ARG A 10 11.54 -1.55 -15.38
C ARG A 10 10.14 -1.06 -15.74
N MET A 11 9.13 -1.92 -15.64
CA MET A 11 7.73 -1.52 -15.87
C MET A 11 7.27 -0.45 -14.88
N ILE A 12 7.70 -0.50 -13.62
CA ILE A 12 7.40 0.55 -12.63
C ILE A 12 8.00 1.89 -13.06
N GLN A 13 9.24 1.91 -13.54
CA GLN A 13 9.89 3.12 -14.04
C GLN A 13 9.15 3.68 -15.28
N ASP A 14 8.78 2.81 -16.22
CA ASP A 14 8.02 3.21 -17.40
C ASP A 14 6.66 3.82 -17.01
N VAL A 15 5.96 3.24 -16.02
CA VAL A 15 4.70 3.81 -15.50
C VAL A 15 4.90 5.16 -14.83
N GLN A 16 5.99 5.36 -14.10
CA GLN A 16 6.32 6.65 -13.50
C GLN A 16 6.61 7.73 -14.56
N ASP A 17 7.32 7.38 -15.64
CA ASP A 17 7.54 8.28 -16.76
C ASP A 17 6.24 8.64 -17.48
N HIS A 18 5.37 7.64 -17.72
CA HIS A 18 4.03 7.87 -18.26
C HIS A 18 3.17 8.76 -17.36
N MET A 19 3.26 8.61 -16.03
CA MET A 19 2.60 9.50 -15.07
C MET A 19 3.12 10.93 -15.14
N GLY A 20 4.44 11.14 -15.27
CA GLY A 20 5.01 12.48 -15.45
C GLY A 20 4.56 13.14 -16.75
N ARG A 21 4.44 12.36 -17.82
CA ARG A 21 3.89 12.81 -19.11
C ARG A 21 2.39 13.09 -19.04
N LEU A 22 1.64 12.35 -18.22
CA LEU A 22 0.21 12.57 -18.00
C LEU A 22 -0.10 13.94 -17.37
N GLU A 23 0.79 14.47 -16.53
CA GLU A 23 0.59 15.81 -15.93
C GLU A 23 0.77 16.96 -16.95
N THR A 24 1.52 16.73 -18.02
CA THR A 24 1.86 17.75 -19.03
C THR A 24 1.08 17.58 -20.35
N ALA A 25 0.48 16.42 -20.57
CA ALA A 25 -0.25 16.10 -21.80
C ALA A 25 -1.63 16.78 -21.89
N PRO A 26 -2.09 17.12 -23.11
CA PRO A 26 -3.45 17.63 -23.34
C PRO A 26 -4.53 16.60 -22.99
N GLU A 27 -5.75 17.07 -22.66
CA GLU A 27 -6.88 16.25 -22.15
C GLU A 27 -7.25 15.03 -23.03
N HIS A 28 -6.95 15.07 -24.33
CA HIS A 28 -7.26 14.00 -25.29
C HIS A 28 -6.25 12.83 -25.23
N ASP A 29 -4.95 13.14 -25.17
CA ASP A 29 -3.88 12.14 -25.08
C ASP A 29 -3.79 11.54 -23.66
N SER A 30 -4.25 12.31 -22.67
CA SER A 30 -4.32 11.90 -21.27
C SER A 30 -5.08 10.58 -21.06
N HIS A 31 -6.20 10.35 -21.76
CA HIS A 31 -6.96 9.09 -21.61
C HIS A 31 -6.26 7.86 -22.20
N ILE A 32 -5.49 8.04 -23.29
CA ILE A 32 -4.73 6.94 -23.91
C ILE A 32 -3.59 6.53 -22.98
N ILE A 33 -2.89 7.52 -22.42
CA ILE A 33 -1.80 7.30 -21.46
C ILE A 33 -2.34 6.66 -20.16
N GLU A 34 -3.51 7.11 -19.66
CA GLU A 34 -4.18 6.49 -18.50
C GLU A 34 -4.48 5.00 -18.73
N SER A 35 -5.04 4.66 -19.90
CA SER A 35 -5.35 3.26 -20.25
C SER A 35 -4.08 2.40 -20.31
N GLN A 36 -2.99 2.94 -20.86
CA GLN A 36 -1.68 2.28 -20.89
C GLN A 36 -1.10 2.08 -19.48
N ILE A 37 -1.16 3.12 -18.63
CA ILE A 37 -0.71 3.04 -17.23
C ILE A 37 -1.51 1.95 -16.50
N GLN A 38 -2.83 1.91 -16.65
CA GLN A 38 -3.67 0.91 -16.00
C GLN A 38 -3.32 -0.52 -16.45
N SER A 39 -3.11 -0.73 -17.76
CA SER A 39 -2.67 -2.02 -18.29
C SER A 39 -1.31 -2.46 -17.72
N HIS A 40 -0.36 -1.53 -17.59
CA HIS A 40 0.94 -1.83 -16.99
C HIS A 40 0.85 -2.12 -15.49
N ILE A 41 -0.02 -1.42 -14.74
CA ILE A 41 -0.29 -1.72 -13.32
C ILE A 41 -0.85 -3.14 -13.18
N ASP A 42 -1.79 -3.55 -14.03
CA ASP A 42 -2.37 -4.90 -14.00
C ASP A 42 -1.31 -5.98 -14.30
N GLN A 43 -0.41 -5.71 -15.25
CA GLN A 43 0.74 -6.58 -15.55
C GLN A 43 1.75 -6.63 -14.39
N ILE A 44 2.04 -5.51 -13.73
CA ILE A 44 2.90 -5.45 -12.54
C ILE A 44 2.29 -6.28 -11.40
N ASN A 45 0.98 -6.14 -11.15
CA ASN A 45 0.29 -6.91 -10.12
C ASN A 45 0.32 -8.42 -10.41
N GLY A 46 0.05 -8.83 -11.65
CA GLY A 46 0.19 -10.24 -12.06
C GLY A 46 1.62 -10.78 -11.93
N ASN A 47 2.63 -9.94 -12.17
CA ASN A 47 4.04 -10.30 -11.94
C ASN A 47 4.37 -10.41 -10.44
N CYS A 48 3.83 -9.54 -9.59
CA CYS A 48 3.96 -9.63 -8.13
C CYS A 48 3.40 -10.94 -7.57
N ASP A 49 2.24 -11.38 -8.08
CA ASP A 49 1.64 -12.65 -7.66
C ASP A 49 2.51 -13.85 -8.08
N ARG A 50 3.10 -13.80 -9.28
CA ARG A 50 4.08 -14.80 -9.74
C ARG A 50 5.36 -14.77 -8.90
N LEU A 51 5.85 -13.58 -8.52
CA LEU A 51 7.00 -13.44 -7.64
C LEU A 51 6.73 -14.04 -6.26
N ASP A 52 5.55 -13.84 -5.68
CA ASP A 52 5.17 -14.44 -4.40
C ASP A 52 5.19 -15.98 -4.44
N ILE A 53 4.75 -16.57 -5.54
CA ILE A 53 4.87 -18.02 -5.75
C ILE A 53 6.33 -18.44 -5.80
N LEU A 54 7.19 -17.68 -6.49
CA LEU A 54 8.62 -17.96 -6.60
C LEU A 54 9.37 -17.78 -5.28
N VAL A 55 9.00 -16.79 -4.45
CA VAL A 55 9.58 -16.57 -3.12
C VAL A 55 9.32 -17.77 -2.21
N ASN A 56 8.16 -18.40 -2.31
CA ASN A 56 7.85 -19.61 -1.54
C ASN A 56 8.64 -20.84 -1.99
N LYS A 57 9.21 -20.84 -3.20
CA LYS A 57 10.06 -21.91 -3.74
C LYS A 57 11.54 -21.72 -3.44
N GLU A 58 11.95 -20.56 -2.91
CA GLU A 58 13.35 -20.29 -2.56
C GLU A 58 13.77 -20.88 -1.22
N PRO A 59 15.06 -21.21 -1.05
CA PRO A 59 15.59 -21.75 0.20
C PRO A 59 15.36 -20.77 1.37
N PRO A 60 15.14 -21.28 2.60
CA PRO A 60 14.74 -20.48 3.76
C PRO A 60 15.72 -19.35 4.12
N THR A 61 16.99 -19.48 3.74
CA THR A 61 18.02 -18.44 3.95
C THR A 61 17.85 -17.21 3.05
N ARG A 62 17.34 -17.37 1.82
CA ARG A 62 17.13 -16.26 0.85
C ARG A 62 15.68 -15.78 0.81
N ARG A 63 14.75 -16.61 1.28
CA ARG A 63 13.30 -16.34 1.27
C ARG A 63 12.89 -15.04 1.96
N GLN A 64 13.55 -14.65 3.05
CA GLN A 64 13.23 -13.39 3.74
C GLN A 64 13.60 -12.17 2.89
N SER A 65 14.79 -12.17 2.28
CA SER A 65 15.25 -11.08 1.39
C SER A 65 14.40 -10.99 0.12
N ALA A 66 14.07 -12.14 -0.48
CA ALA A 66 13.17 -12.22 -1.62
C ALA A 66 11.78 -11.64 -1.31
N ARG A 67 11.24 -11.97 -0.14
CA ARG A 67 9.94 -11.45 0.29
C ARG A 67 9.94 -9.94 0.47
N MET A 68 10.99 -9.40 1.09
CA MET A 68 11.15 -7.95 1.24
C MET A 68 11.19 -7.23 -0.11
N LYS A 69 11.87 -7.80 -1.11
CA LYS A 69 11.90 -7.25 -2.47
C LYS A 69 10.52 -7.24 -3.13
N VAL A 70 9.73 -8.30 -2.98
CA VAL A 70 8.37 -8.37 -3.53
C VAL A 70 7.43 -7.41 -2.80
N ASP A 71 7.56 -7.30 -1.48
CA ASP A 71 6.77 -6.37 -0.68
C ASP A 71 7.06 -4.90 -1.08
N GLN A 72 8.31 -4.57 -1.42
CA GLN A 72 8.68 -3.25 -1.94
C GLN A 72 8.00 -2.96 -3.29
N VAL A 73 8.08 -3.88 -4.25
CA VAL A 73 7.44 -3.72 -5.57
C VAL A 73 5.91 -3.59 -5.45
N ARG A 74 5.32 -4.33 -4.51
CA ARG A 74 3.88 -4.24 -4.20
C ARG A 74 3.51 -2.88 -3.60
N TYR A 75 4.34 -2.34 -2.71
CA TYR A 75 4.16 -1.00 -2.17
C TYR A 75 4.21 0.06 -3.28
N ASP A 76 5.19 -0.03 -4.17
CA ASP A 76 5.34 0.91 -5.29
C ASP A 76 4.14 0.85 -6.24
N SER A 77 3.64 -0.34 -6.56
CA SER A 77 2.41 -0.54 -7.36
C SER A 77 1.19 0.13 -6.70
N GLN A 78 1.01 -0.06 -5.39
CA GLN A 78 -0.08 0.57 -4.64
C GLN A 78 0.03 2.10 -4.61
N HIS A 79 1.25 2.62 -4.48
CA HIS A 79 1.52 4.05 -4.49
C HIS A 79 1.15 4.67 -5.84
N ILE A 80 1.58 4.05 -6.95
CA ILE A 80 1.23 4.49 -8.31
C ILE A 80 -0.29 4.46 -8.52
N GLN A 81 -0.96 3.39 -8.08
CA GLN A 81 -2.42 3.27 -8.21
C GLN A 81 -3.16 4.32 -7.37
N ALA A 82 -2.64 4.70 -6.19
CA ALA A 82 -3.18 5.80 -5.41
C ALA A 82 -2.98 7.16 -6.12
N ALA A 83 -1.81 7.37 -6.73
CA ALA A 83 -1.53 8.59 -7.47
C ALA A 83 -2.42 8.75 -8.72
N LEU A 84 -2.66 7.66 -9.47
CA LEU A 84 -3.61 7.65 -10.59
C LEU A 84 -5.04 8.01 -10.14
N ARG A 85 -5.52 7.42 -9.04
CA ARG A 85 -6.85 7.75 -8.47
C ARG A 85 -6.96 9.23 -8.07
N ASN A 86 -5.92 9.79 -7.47
CA ASN A 86 -5.88 11.21 -7.14
C ASN A 86 -5.91 12.09 -8.39
N PHE A 87 -5.25 11.68 -9.47
CA PHE A 87 -5.30 12.38 -10.75
C PHE A 87 -6.72 12.39 -11.32
N HIS A 88 -7.39 11.23 -11.38
CA HIS A 88 -8.78 11.13 -11.80
C HIS A 88 -9.72 12.00 -10.95
N HIS A 89 -9.55 11.97 -9.63
CA HIS A 89 -10.36 12.77 -8.73
C HIS A 89 -10.17 14.27 -8.98
N ARG A 90 -8.91 14.73 -9.12
CA ARG A 90 -8.61 16.12 -9.46
C ARG A 90 -9.19 16.54 -10.80
N ARG A 91 -9.14 15.67 -11.82
CA ARG A 91 -9.73 15.93 -13.14
C ARG A 91 -11.24 16.05 -13.06
N HIS A 92 -11.90 15.08 -12.42
CA HIS A 92 -13.35 15.09 -12.25
C HIS A 92 -13.84 16.34 -11.50
N MET A 93 -13.13 16.74 -10.44
CA MET A 93 -13.41 17.97 -9.70
C MET A 93 -13.28 19.22 -10.57
N ARG A 94 -12.22 19.32 -11.40
CA ARG A 94 -12.08 20.45 -12.34
C ARG A 94 -13.21 20.48 -13.36
N ASP A 95 -13.63 19.33 -13.88
CA ASP A 95 -14.72 19.26 -14.85
C ASP A 95 -16.07 19.60 -14.22
N GLN A 96 -16.32 19.19 -12.97
CA GLN A 96 -17.48 19.63 -12.20
C GLN A 96 -17.48 21.15 -12.00
N GLN A 97 -16.35 21.73 -11.57
CA GLN A 97 -16.22 23.18 -11.40
C GLN A 97 -16.44 23.96 -12.72
N LYS A 98 -15.90 23.46 -13.84
CA LYS A 98 -16.15 24.05 -15.18
C LYS A 98 -17.63 23.98 -15.54
N ARG A 99 -18.30 22.84 -15.29
CA ARG A 99 -19.74 22.67 -15.55
C ARG A 99 -20.59 23.59 -14.68
N GLU A 100 -20.31 23.66 -13.39
CA GLU A 100 -20.98 24.58 -12.46
C GLU A 100 -20.79 26.03 -12.88
N ARG A 101 -19.56 26.42 -13.22
CA ARG A 101 -19.27 27.76 -13.76
C ARG A 101 -20.06 28.05 -15.03
N GLN A 102 -20.16 27.10 -15.96
CA GLN A 102 -20.97 27.27 -17.17
C GLN A 102 -22.47 27.39 -16.87
N LEU A 103 -22.98 26.65 -15.89
CA LEU A 103 -24.37 26.78 -15.44
C LEU A 103 -24.62 28.16 -14.83
N LEU A 104 -23.71 28.66 -13.99
CA LEU A 104 -23.79 30.01 -13.43
C LEU A 104 -23.70 31.11 -14.51
N LEU A 105 -22.86 30.91 -15.54
CA LEU A 105 -22.74 31.84 -16.67
C LEU A 105 -23.95 31.78 -17.64
N ARG A 106 -24.70 30.66 -17.67
CA ARG A 106 -25.96 30.59 -18.42
C ARG A 106 -27.09 31.36 -17.73
N THR A 107 -27.01 31.55 -16.41
CA THR A 107 -27.88 32.46 -15.68
C THR A 107 -27.39 33.90 -15.88
N SER A 108 -27.56 34.45 -17.08
CA SER A 108 -27.33 35.87 -17.31
C SER A 108 -28.30 36.68 -16.46
N PHE A 109 -27.74 37.59 -15.65
CA PHE A 109 -28.44 38.58 -14.84
C PHE A 109 -29.61 39.20 -15.63
N LYS A 110 -30.84 38.98 -15.16
CA LYS A 110 -31.95 39.89 -15.47
C LYS A 110 -31.71 41.15 -14.65
N THR A 111 -31.38 42.25 -15.31
CA THR A 111 -31.45 43.57 -14.69
C THR A 111 -32.89 43.84 -14.31
N ASN A 112 -33.05 44.48 -13.16
CA ASN A 112 -34.31 44.73 -12.48
C ASN A 112 -35.16 45.74 -13.28
N ASP A 113 -35.85 45.30 -14.34
CA ASP A 113 -36.87 46.11 -15.01
C ASP A 113 -38.26 45.59 -14.65
N GLU A 114 -38.80 46.30 -13.66
CA GLU A 114 -40.16 46.80 -13.53
C GLU A 114 -41.34 45.81 -13.64
N GLU A 115 -42.14 45.81 -12.57
CA GLU A 115 -43.56 45.38 -12.52
C GLU A 115 -43.87 43.96 -11.97
N ASN A 116 -43.50 43.76 -10.70
CA ASN A 116 -44.40 43.33 -9.60
C ASN A 116 -45.34 42.10 -9.72
N THR A 117 -45.14 41.14 -10.62
CA THR A 117 -45.92 39.86 -10.59
C THR A 117 -45.10 38.58 -10.81
N ALA A 118 -43.78 38.66 -10.99
CA ALA A 118 -42.94 37.49 -11.26
C ALA A 118 -42.20 36.88 -10.04
N ILE A 119 -42.31 37.49 -8.85
CA ILE A 119 -41.43 37.18 -7.71
C ILE A 119 -41.88 35.93 -6.91
N GLU A 120 -43.15 35.51 -7.01
CA GLU A 120 -43.65 34.34 -6.24
C GLU A 120 -43.39 32.99 -6.94
N MET A 121 -43.42 32.94 -8.29
CA MET A 121 -43.15 31.69 -9.02
C MET A 121 -41.67 31.30 -9.05
N ASP A 122 -40.77 32.28 -8.95
CA ASP A 122 -39.32 32.06 -8.95
C ASP A 122 -38.82 31.63 -7.56
N ALA A 123 -39.49 32.03 -6.47
CA ALA A 123 -39.18 31.56 -5.12
C ALA A 123 -39.47 30.06 -4.97
N ASP A 124 -40.61 29.59 -5.48
CA ASP A 124 -40.97 28.17 -5.44
C ASP A 124 -40.10 27.31 -6.38
N LEU A 125 -39.75 27.81 -7.56
CA LEU A 125 -38.82 27.12 -8.48
C LEU A 125 -37.40 27.04 -7.89
N ASN A 126 -36.91 28.14 -7.31
CA ASN A 126 -35.62 28.15 -6.61
C ASN A 126 -35.64 27.26 -5.36
N HIS A 127 -36.76 27.18 -4.65
CA HIS A 127 -36.90 26.28 -3.50
C HIS A 127 -36.94 24.81 -3.93
N HIS A 128 -37.64 24.49 -5.01
CA HIS A 128 -37.68 23.15 -5.59
C HIS A 128 -36.31 22.73 -6.14
N GLN A 129 -35.59 23.65 -6.78
CA GLN A 129 -34.23 23.39 -7.27
C GLN A 129 -33.24 23.25 -6.11
N SER A 130 -33.37 24.05 -5.05
CA SER A 130 -32.59 23.90 -3.82
C SER A 130 -32.89 22.58 -3.11
N LEU A 131 -34.15 22.16 -3.06
CA LEU A 131 -34.58 20.85 -2.54
C LEU A 131 -34.01 19.70 -3.38
N THR A 132 -34.04 19.82 -4.70
CA THR A 132 -33.49 18.80 -5.60
C THR A 132 -31.96 18.70 -5.46
N ASN A 133 -31.28 19.84 -5.33
CA ASN A 133 -29.84 19.90 -5.08
C ASN A 133 -29.49 19.34 -3.69
N ALA A 134 -30.29 19.66 -2.66
CA ALA A 134 -30.13 19.10 -1.33
C ALA A 134 -30.38 17.58 -1.31
N HIS A 135 -31.36 17.08 -2.07
CA HIS A 135 -31.64 15.66 -2.19
C HIS A 135 -30.45 14.94 -2.85
N ARG A 136 -29.90 15.49 -3.94
CA ARG A 136 -28.68 14.95 -4.57
C ARG A 136 -27.47 15.01 -3.64
N GLY A 137 -27.32 16.08 -2.87
CA GLY A 137 -26.25 16.18 -1.87
C GLY A 137 -26.39 15.16 -0.74
N ILE A 138 -27.62 14.90 -0.28
CA ILE A 138 -27.94 13.87 0.69
C ILE A 138 -27.67 12.48 0.10
N ASP A 139 -28.06 12.22 -1.14
CA ASP A 139 -27.79 10.94 -1.84
C ASP A 139 -26.28 10.70 -1.99
N ASP A 140 -25.51 11.73 -2.32
CA ASP A 140 -24.05 11.63 -2.43
C ASP A 140 -23.43 11.33 -1.05
N VAL A 141 -23.87 12.01 0.01
CA VAL A 141 -23.46 11.74 1.40
C VAL A 141 -23.88 10.34 1.85
N LEU A 142 -25.05 9.86 1.46
CA LEU A 142 -25.54 8.51 1.78
C LEU A 142 -24.73 7.45 1.03
N SER A 143 -24.37 7.71 -0.23
CA SER A 143 -23.49 6.83 -1.01
C SER A 143 -22.09 6.78 -0.40
N GLN A 144 -21.56 7.93 0.01
CA GLN A 144 -20.26 8.06 0.65
C GLN A 144 -20.27 7.41 2.04
N GLY A 145 -21.36 7.56 2.79
CA GLY A 145 -21.60 6.86 4.05
C GLY A 145 -21.67 5.34 3.89
N SER A 146 -22.29 4.86 2.81
CA SER A 146 -22.33 3.44 2.45
C SER A 146 -20.94 2.89 2.13
N TYR A 147 -20.14 3.63 1.36
CA TYR A 147 -18.73 3.32 1.09
C TYR A 147 -17.85 3.34 2.34
N ILE A 148 -18.08 4.28 3.27
CA ILE A 148 -17.39 4.33 4.55
C ILE A 148 -17.78 3.11 5.40
N LEU A 149 -19.07 2.75 5.45
CA LEU A 149 -19.56 1.60 6.19
C LEU A 149 -19.00 0.28 5.63
N GLU A 150 -18.92 0.16 4.30
CA GLU A 150 -18.30 -0.98 3.62
C GLU A 150 -16.79 -1.06 3.88
N ASN A 151 -16.08 0.08 3.87
CA ASN A 151 -14.68 0.15 4.25
C ASN A 151 -14.46 -0.19 5.73
N LEU A 152 -15.33 0.25 6.64
CA LEU A 152 -15.28 -0.11 8.07
C LEU A 152 -15.57 -1.61 8.28
N LYS A 153 -16.51 -2.16 7.51
CA LYS A 153 -16.82 -3.60 7.49
C LYS A 153 -15.64 -4.41 6.93
N GLY A 154 -14.97 -3.92 5.88
CA GLY A 154 -13.75 -4.49 5.31
C GLY A 154 -12.55 -4.39 6.27
N GLN A 155 -12.41 -3.27 6.99
CA GLN A 155 -11.38 -3.07 8.00
C GLN A 155 -11.52 -4.02 9.19
N ARG A 156 -12.73 -4.46 9.55
CA ARG A 156 -12.92 -5.54 10.54
C ARG A 156 -12.22 -6.84 10.12
N GLY A 157 -12.21 -7.15 8.82
CA GLY A 157 -11.45 -8.29 8.26
C GLY A 157 -9.93 -8.09 8.38
N MET A 158 -9.45 -6.87 8.07
CA MET A 158 -8.04 -6.53 8.16
C MET A 158 -7.52 -6.54 9.62
N LEU A 159 -8.26 -5.95 10.55
CA LEU A 159 -7.94 -5.95 11.99
C LEU A 159 -7.93 -7.37 12.57
N LYS A 160 -8.85 -8.23 12.13
CA LYS A 160 -8.85 -9.66 12.48
C LYS A 160 -7.60 -10.36 11.94
N GLY A 161 -7.19 -10.06 10.69
CA GLY A 161 -5.96 -10.55 10.08
C GLY A 161 -4.68 -10.07 10.79
N VAL A 162 -4.63 -8.79 11.19
CA VAL A 162 -3.51 -8.22 11.98
C VAL A 162 -3.45 -8.85 13.37
N LYS A 163 -4.58 -9.02 14.06
CA LYS A 163 -4.64 -9.73 15.35
C LYS A 163 -4.13 -11.16 15.24
N THR A 164 -4.55 -11.90 14.20
CA THR A 164 -4.07 -13.27 13.96
C THR A 164 -2.57 -13.28 13.64
N ARG A 165 -2.07 -12.34 12.83
CA ARG A 165 -0.63 -12.19 12.56
C ARG A 165 0.15 -11.82 13.81
N MET A 166 -0.36 -10.93 14.66
CA MET A 166 0.27 -10.54 15.93
C MET A 166 0.29 -11.70 16.93
N LEU A 167 -0.79 -12.49 17.01
CA LEU A 167 -0.82 -13.73 17.80
C LEU A 167 0.21 -14.74 17.29
N ASN A 168 0.32 -14.92 15.97
CA ASN A 168 1.34 -15.78 15.38
C ASN A 168 2.76 -15.25 15.61
N ILE A 169 2.98 -13.94 15.51
CA ILE A 169 4.27 -13.29 15.81
C ILE A 169 4.59 -13.44 17.30
N SER A 170 3.65 -13.27 18.21
CA SER A 170 3.83 -13.53 19.65
C SER A 170 4.21 -15.00 19.91
N ASN A 171 3.52 -15.93 19.25
CA ASN A 171 3.82 -17.36 19.33
C ASN A 171 5.19 -17.71 18.70
N THR A 172 5.63 -16.96 17.69
CA THR A 172 6.94 -17.14 17.02
C THR A 172 8.08 -16.42 17.75
N LEU A 173 7.81 -15.30 18.42
CA LEU A 173 8.76 -14.59 19.29
C LEU A 173 9.00 -15.37 20.60
N GLY A 174 8.01 -16.12 21.08
CA GLY A 174 8.20 -17.14 22.11
C GLY A 174 9.22 -18.22 21.73
N ILE A 175 9.36 -18.52 20.44
CA ILE A 175 10.38 -19.43 19.89
C ILE A 175 11.72 -18.70 19.65
N SER A 176 11.73 -17.39 19.38
CA SER A 176 12.99 -16.64 19.20
C SER A 176 13.83 -16.60 20.48
N ASN A 177 13.21 -16.54 21.66
CA ASN A 177 13.94 -16.64 22.94
C ASN A 177 14.51 -18.04 23.21
N THR A 178 13.84 -19.11 22.76
CA THR A 178 14.39 -20.47 22.91
C THR A 178 15.54 -20.72 21.95
N VAL A 179 15.48 -20.19 20.72
CA VAL A 179 16.60 -20.22 19.78
C VAL A 179 17.78 -19.38 20.27
N MET A 180 17.55 -18.18 20.82
CA MET A 180 18.60 -17.33 21.41
C MET A 180 19.31 -18.04 22.58
N ARG A 181 18.55 -18.65 23.51
CA ARG A 181 19.10 -19.46 24.61
C ARG A 181 19.82 -20.72 24.12
N LEU A 182 19.35 -21.36 23.07
CA LEU A 182 20.00 -22.53 22.48
C LEU A 182 21.36 -22.18 21.85
N ILE A 183 21.52 -20.96 21.34
CA ILE A 183 22.79 -20.47 20.79
C ILE A 183 23.77 -20.13 21.93
N GLU A 184 23.33 -19.40 22.96
CA GLU A 184 24.17 -19.08 24.14
C GLU A 184 24.66 -20.34 24.89
N LYS A 185 23.84 -21.39 24.94
CA LYS A 185 24.24 -22.64 25.59
C LYS A 185 25.38 -23.35 24.86
N ARG A 186 25.41 -23.29 23.52
CA ARG A 186 26.45 -23.96 22.70
C ARG A 186 27.82 -23.29 22.88
N THR A 187 27.88 -21.96 22.89
CA THR A 187 29.13 -21.21 23.13
C THR A 187 29.64 -21.36 24.56
N THR A 188 28.76 -21.43 25.55
CA THR A 188 29.17 -21.65 26.95
C THR A 188 29.70 -23.06 27.16
N GLN A 189 29.07 -24.06 26.56
CA GLN A 189 29.49 -25.46 26.66
C GLN A 189 30.84 -25.70 25.96
N ASP A 190 31.06 -25.09 24.79
CA ASP A 190 32.33 -25.14 24.08
C ASP A 190 33.48 -24.52 24.92
N LYS A 191 33.21 -23.39 25.57
CA LYS A 191 34.17 -22.71 26.46
C LYS A 191 34.56 -23.57 27.66
N ILE A 192 33.62 -24.31 28.25
CA ILE A 192 33.87 -25.24 29.36
C ILE A 192 34.71 -26.43 28.92
N ILE A 193 34.40 -27.02 27.75
CA ILE A 193 35.16 -28.16 27.21
C ILE A 193 36.60 -27.74 26.91
N LEU A 194 36.80 -26.55 26.35
CA LEU A 194 38.13 -26.03 26.00
C LEU A 194 38.99 -25.76 27.26
N PHE A 195 38.44 -25.11 28.28
CA PHE A 195 39.15 -24.89 29.54
C PHE A 195 39.41 -26.19 30.31
N GLY A 196 38.45 -27.12 30.30
CA GLY A 196 38.63 -28.45 30.88
C GLY A 196 39.78 -29.22 30.23
N GLY A 197 39.87 -29.20 28.90
CA GLY A 197 40.97 -29.80 28.15
C GLY A 197 42.34 -29.24 28.54
N MET A 198 42.47 -27.91 28.62
CA MET A 198 43.72 -27.25 29.00
C MET A 198 44.20 -27.62 30.41
N ILE A 199 43.29 -27.74 31.38
CA ILE A 199 43.61 -28.11 32.75
C ILE A 199 44.06 -29.57 32.81
N VAL A 200 43.34 -30.48 32.14
CA VAL A 200 43.69 -31.90 32.11
C VAL A 200 45.06 -32.12 31.49
N THR A 201 45.34 -31.47 30.35
CA THR A 201 46.66 -31.59 29.70
C THR A 201 47.78 -31.05 30.57
N SER A 202 47.55 -29.92 31.27
CA SER A 202 48.53 -29.35 32.21
C SER A 202 48.79 -30.26 33.42
N LEU A 203 47.74 -30.87 33.98
CA LEU A 203 47.85 -31.82 35.09
C LEU A 203 48.65 -33.07 34.72
N ILE A 204 48.42 -33.62 33.52
CA ILE A 204 49.17 -34.78 33.02
C ILE A 204 50.65 -34.42 32.86
N MET A 205 50.96 -33.26 32.27
CA MET A 205 52.34 -32.78 32.12
C MET A 205 53.04 -32.61 33.48
N TYR A 206 52.33 -32.04 34.47
CA TYR A 206 52.85 -31.88 35.83
C TYR A 206 53.10 -33.21 36.55
N LEU A 207 52.16 -34.17 36.45
CA LEU A 207 52.33 -35.49 37.05
C LEU A 207 53.51 -36.25 36.44
N LEU A 208 53.70 -36.15 35.12
CA LEU A 208 54.86 -36.74 34.44
C LEU A 208 56.16 -36.10 34.93
N TRP A 209 56.22 -34.76 35.03
CA TRP A 209 57.41 -34.08 35.54
C TRP A 209 57.77 -34.51 36.97
N LYS A 210 56.76 -34.62 37.85
CA LYS A 210 56.94 -35.03 39.26
C LYS A 210 57.22 -36.54 39.44
N PHE A 211 56.91 -37.37 38.45
CA PHE A 211 57.24 -38.80 38.48
C PHE A 211 58.66 -39.05 37.93
N TYR A 212 59.11 -38.22 37.00
CA TYR A 212 60.42 -38.36 36.35
C TYR A 212 61.55 -37.57 37.06
N THR A 213 61.19 -36.65 37.97
CA THR A 213 62.10 -35.92 38.88
C THR A 213 62.01 -36.52 40.27
#